data_AF-A0A7C4BE19-F1
#
_entry.id   AF-A0A7C4BE19-F1
#
_cell.length_a   1.000
_cell.length_b   1.000
_cell.length_c   1.000
_cell.angle_alpha   90.00
_cell.angle_beta   90.00
_cell.angle_gamma   90.00
#
_symmetry.space_group_name_H-M   'P 1'
#
loop_
_entity.id
_entity.type
_entity.pdbx_description
1 polymer ?
#
loop_
_entity_poly.entity_id
_entity_poly.type
_entity_poly.pdbx_seq_one_letter_code
_entity_poly.pdbx_strand_id
1 'polypeptide(L)'
;AAYTTAKEAYETYRVACEEYGVSPLAYTRFWDNLERLRALGLLTAKQLRARGLTTLLSIEEAPVEVLIPELEHLVGGQAHN
;
A
#
# COMPACT_ATOMS: atom_id res chain seq x y z
N ALA A 1 11.75 -5.77 -10.70
CA ALA A 1 10.70 -5.38 -9.73
C ALA A 1 9.65 -4.55 -10.45
N ALA A 2 8.36 -4.78 -10.14
CA ALA A 2 7.31 -3.84 -10.53
C ALA A 2 7.35 -2.64 -9.57
N TYR A 3 7.10 -1.43 -10.10
CA TYR A 3 7.11 -0.20 -9.32
C TYR A 3 5.81 0.54 -9.56
N THR A 4 5.29 1.19 -8.52
CA THR A 4 4.20 2.16 -8.63
C THR A 4 4.61 3.46 -7.93
N THR A 5 3.99 4.58 -8.26
CA THR A 5 4.21 5.82 -7.52
C THR A 5 3.39 5.85 -6.23
N ALA A 6 3.84 6.58 -5.21
CA ALA A 6 3.06 6.79 -3.99
C ALA A 6 1.67 7.43 -4.25
N LYS A 7 1.56 8.22 -5.33
CA LYS A 7 0.29 8.80 -5.76
C LYS A 7 -0.66 7.74 -6.31
N GLU A 8 -0.20 6.93 -7.28
CA GLU A 8 -1.00 5.84 -7.85
C GLU A 8 -1.42 4.83 -6.78
N ALA A 9 -0.49 4.44 -5.89
CA ALA A 9 -0.79 3.56 -4.77
C ALA A 9 -1.89 4.11 -3.85
N TYR A 10 -1.88 5.43 -3.59
CA TYR A 10 -2.94 6.07 -2.80
C TYR A 10 -4.30 6.10 -3.53
N GLU A 11 -4.29 6.34 -4.85
CA GLU A 11 -5.51 6.29 -5.67
C GLU A 11 -6.12 4.89 -5.66
N THR A 12 -5.31 3.84 -5.83
CA THR A 12 -5.76 2.45 -5.71
C THR A 12 -6.24 2.11 -4.30
N TYR A 13 -5.54 2.56 -3.26
CA TYR A 13 -5.96 2.38 -1.87
C TYR A 13 -7.36 2.97 -1.61
N ARG A 14 -7.67 4.14 -2.17
CA ARG A 14 -9.00 4.75 -2.02
C ARG A 14 -10.11 3.91 -2.66
N VAL A 15 -9.85 3.36 -3.86
CA VAL A 15 -10.79 2.47 -4.53
C VAL A 15 -11.03 1.21 -3.68
N ALA A 16 -9.97 0.59 -3.17
CA ALA A 16 -10.10 -0.55 -2.26
C ALA A 16 -10.92 -0.19 -1.01
N CYS A 17 -10.67 0.97 -0.38
CA CYS A 17 -11.48 1.41 0.76
C CYS A 17 -12.99 1.50 0.43
N GLU A 18 -13.35 1.98 -0.76
CA GLU A 18 -14.74 2.02 -1.22
C GLU A 18 -15.34 0.62 -1.37
N GLU A 19 -14.60 -0.34 -1.94
CA GLU A 19 -15.01 -1.74 -2.07
C GLU A 19 -15.27 -2.42 -0.72
N TYR A 20 -14.46 -2.08 0.29
CA TYR A 20 -14.61 -2.59 1.67
C TYR A 20 -15.56 -1.75 2.54
N GLY A 21 -16.18 -0.69 2.00
CA GLY A 21 -17.10 0.17 2.74
C GLY A 21 -16.46 1.02 3.85
N VAL A 22 -15.14 1.25 3.79
CA VAL A 22 -14.38 2.03 4.77
C VAL A 22 -14.00 3.40 4.20
N SER A 23 -13.94 4.42 5.06
CA SER A 23 -13.47 5.74 4.62
C SER A 23 -11.94 5.74 4.49
N PRO A 24 -11.38 6.20 3.36
CA PRO A 24 -9.94 6.23 3.19
C PRO A 24 -9.29 7.24 4.14
N LEU A 25 -8.11 6.89 4.65
CA LEU A 25 -7.29 7.81 5.42
C LEU A 25 -6.78 8.96 4.55
N ALA A 26 -6.52 10.11 5.17
CA ALA A 26 -5.82 11.22 4.51
C ALA A 26 -4.41 10.78 4.06
N TYR A 27 -3.91 11.39 2.97
CA TYR A 27 -2.63 11.02 2.34
C TYR A 27 -1.46 10.93 3.32
N THR A 28 -1.32 11.87 4.26
CA THR A 28 -0.25 11.84 5.27
C THR A 28 -0.33 10.62 6.18
N ARG A 29 -1.53 10.22 6.60
CA ARG A 29 -1.73 9.02 7.45
C ARG A 29 -1.50 7.74 6.66
N PHE A 30 -1.93 7.71 5.41
CA PHE A 30 -1.59 6.64 4.48
C PHE A 30 -0.07 6.51 4.34
N TRP A 31 0.63 7.64 4.16
CA TRP A 31 2.09 7.68 4.06
C TRP A 31 2.79 7.20 5.34
N ASP A 32 2.31 7.61 6.52
CA ASP A 32 2.82 7.12 7.80
C ASP A 32 2.74 5.58 7.89
N ASN A 33 1.66 4.98 7.38
CA ASN A 33 1.50 3.53 7.33
C ASN A 33 2.45 2.87 6.33
N LEU A 34 2.66 3.47 5.15
CA LEU A 34 3.66 2.97 4.20
C LEU A 34 5.07 2.98 4.78
N GLU A 35 5.44 4.03 5.51
CA GLU A 35 6.74 4.10 6.19
C GLU A 35 6.89 3.02 7.28
N ARG A 36 5.79 2.67 7.98
CA ARG A 36 5.80 1.53 8.92
C ARG A 36 6.01 0.21 8.20
N LEU A 37 5.32 -0.04 7.09
CA LEU A 37 5.52 -1.23 6.28
C LEU A 37 6.96 -1.31 5.73
N ARG A 38 7.53 -0.15 5.34
CA ARG A 38 8.93 -0.05 4.93
C ARG A 38 9.88 -0.41 6.06
N ALA A 39 9.63 0.08 7.26
CA ALA A 39 10.44 -0.21 8.45
C ALA A 39 10.39 -1.71 8.84
N LEU A 40 9.29 -2.40 8.51
CA LEU A 40 9.15 -3.84 8.67
C LEU A 40 9.80 -4.66 7.54
N GLY A 41 10.36 -4.01 6.51
CA GLY A 41 10.95 -4.67 5.34
C GLY A 41 9.95 -5.16 4.30
N LEU A 42 8.65 -4.90 4.48
CA LEU A 42 7.61 -5.41 3.57
C LEU A 42 7.54 -4.66 2.24
N LEU A 43 8.05 -3.43 2.21
CA LEU A 43 8.15 -2.63 1.00
C LEU A 43 9.44 -1.83 0.96
N THR A 44 9.83 -1.46 -0.25
CA THR A 44 10.90 -0.52 -0.53
C THR A 44 10.32 0.76 -1.10
N ALA A 45 10.89 1.89 -0.69
CA ALA A 45 10.55 3.21 -1.21
C ALA A 45 11.81 3.89 -1.75
N LYS A 46 11.79 4.31 -3.02
CA LYS A 46 12.91 4.97 -3.69
C LYS A 46 12.50 6.33 -4.21
N GLN A 47 13.24 7.37 -3.86
CA GLN A 47 13.04 8.70 -4.41
C GLN A 47 13.66 8.81 -5.81
N LEU A 48 12.90 9.36 -6.75
CA LEU A 48 13.34 9.67 -8.10
C LEU A 48 13.20 11.16 -8.36
N ARG A 49 14.31 11.78 -8.80
CA ARG A 49 14.38 13.21 -9.14
C ARG A 49 14.53 13.33 -10.65
N ALA A 50 13.42 13.26 -11.38
CA ALA A 50 13.41 13.41 -12.84
C ALA A 50 12.63 14.66 -13.28
N ARG A 51 11.44 14.91 -12.71
CA ARG A 51 10.62 16.12 -12.91
C ARG A 51 9.74 16.35 -11.67
N GLY A 52 10.37 16.72 -10.56
CA GLY A 52 9.75 16.74 -9.22
C GLY A 52 10.22 15.57 -8.36
N LEU A 53 9.89 15.62 -7.06
CA LEU A 53 10.20 14.55 -6.11
C LEU A 53 9.09 13.50 -6.20
N THR A 54 9.37 12.36 -6.83
CA THR A 54 8.44 11.22 -6.90
C THR A 54 9.00 10.06 -6.09
N THR A 55 8.17 9.47 -5.23
CA THR A 55 8.52 8.24 -4.53
C THR A 55 7.95 7.04 -5.28
N LEU A 56 8.83 6.14 -5.69
CA LEU A 56 8.47 4.82 -6.19
C LEU A 56 8.36 3.83 -5.04
N LEU A 57 7.35 2.98 -5.08
CA LEU A 57 7.07 1.92 -4.13
C LEU A 57 7.22 0.57 -4.84
N SER A 58 7.77 -0.41 -4.14
CA SER A 58 7.85 -1.79 -4.59
C SER A 58 7.75 -2.73 -3.39
N ILE A 59 7.10 -3.87 -3.56
CA ILE A 59 7.00 -4.92 -2.54
C ILE A 59 8.21 -5.85 -2.70
N GLU A 60 8.84 -6.25 -1.60
CA GLU A 60 9.90 -7.27 -1.65
C GLU A 60 9.32 -8.61 -2.13
N GLU A 61 10.12 -9.44 -2.80
CA GLU A 61 9.72 -10.66 -3.53
C GLU A 61 9.15 -11.76 -2.61
N ALA A 62 8.00 -11.51 -1.99
CA ALA A 62 7.12 -12.54 -1.48
C ALA A 62 6.16 -12.94 -2.62
N PRO A 63 5.86 -14.23 -2.79
CA PRO A 63 4.89 -14.69 -3.78
C PRO A 63 3.55 -13.99 -3.53
N VAL A 64 3.10 -13.20 -4.51
CA VAL A 64 1.84 -12.45 -4.42
C VAL A 64 0.68 -13.41 -4.20
N GLU A 65 0.78 -14.61 -4.78
CA GLU A 65 -0.19 -15.70 -4.60
C GLU A 65 -0.38 -16.15 -3.14
N VAL A 66 0.60 -15.93 -2.27
CA VAL A 66 0.53 -16.26 -0.84
C VAL A 66 0.09 -15.05 -0.01
N LEU A 67 0.57 -13.86 -0.37
CA LEU A 67 0.27 -12.64 0.39
C LEU A 67 -1.20 -12.21 0.26
N ILE A 68 -1.77 -12.27 -0.94
CA ILE A 68 -3.13 -11.74 -1.17
C ILE A 68 -4.19 -12.48 -0.34
N PRO A 69 -4.27 -13.83 -0.34
CA PRO A 69 -5.28 -14.54 0.45
C PRO A 69 -5.18 -14.26 1.95
N GLU A 70 -3.96 -14.12 2.48
CA GLU A 70 -3.74 -13.81 3.89
C GLU A 70 -4.20 -12.39 4.23
N LEU A 71 -3.87 -11.41 3.37
CA LEU A 71 -4.31 -10.02 3.54
C LEU A 71 -5.84 -9.90 3.44
N GLU A 72 -6.46 -10.59 2.49
CA GLU A 72 -7.92 -10.65 2.35
C GLU A 72 -8.58 -11.29 3.57
N HIS A 73 -7.98 -12.35 4.14
CA HIS A 73 -8.47 -12.95 5.38
C HIS A 73 -8.38 -11.95 6.57
N LEU A 74 -7.25 -11.24 6.70
CA LEU A 74 -7.06 -10.26 7.76
C LEU A 74 -8.01 -9.06 7.65
N VAL A 75 -8.28 -8.58 6.43
CA VAL A 75 -9.17 -7.42 6.21
C VAL A 75 -10.65 -7.84 6.24
N GLY A 76 -11.00 -8.96 5.59
CA GLY A 76 -12.37 -9.48 5.57
C GLY A 76 -12.84 -10.08 6.91
N GLY A 77 -11.91 -10.61 7.72
CA GLY A 77 -12.19 -11.13 9.06
C GLY A 77 -12.57 -10.06 10.09
N GLN A 78 -12.40 -8.77 9.79
CA GLN A 78 -12.80 -7.65 10.65
C GLN A 78 -14.20 -7.11 10.34
N ALA A 79 -14.90 -7.63 9.33
CA ALA A 79 -16.23 -7.16 8.92
C ALA A 79 -17.42 -7.85 9.63
N HIS A 80 -17.15 -8.71 10.62
CA HIS A 80 -18.18 -9.35 11.48
C HIS A 80 -17.69 -9.40 12.94
N ASN A 81 -17.82 -8.30 13.67
CA ASN A 81 -18.02 -8.31 15.12
C ASN A 81 -18.69 -7.01 15.58
#